data_AF-A0A840LG69-F1
#
_entry.id   AF-A0A840LG69-F1
#
_cell.length_a   1.000
_cell.length_b   1.000
_cell.length_c   1.000
_cell.angle_alpha   90.00
_cell.angle_beta   90.00
_cell.angle_gamma   90.00
#
_symmetry.space_group_name_H-M   'P 1'
#
loop_
_entity.id
_entity.type
_entity.pdbx_description
1 polymer ?
#
loop_
_entity_poly.entity_id
_entity_poly.type
_entity_poly.pdbx_seq_one_letter_code
_entity_poly.pdbx_strand_id
1 'polypeptide(L)'
;MQSIVQEIASAAERLCLDRSAVVVLAQEDSERIYWSALQRFVGPEDRRWWWEAFREPGVSLTFVDGDGWRKLPSIVPSASDPVWFIAEDDQLPQYPVFEMSAEVAAKIIGECYGFEYYLVAKDLSWLVCETHHNVVCAIGAAVEGRLLEHAVQPFAPADGFAVRRACTLGVLNARRPGRRNPLVQGQPRRTGVDYTRSAPASLRC
;
A
#
# COMPACT_ATOMS: atom_id res chain seq x y z
N MET A 1 -19.85 -8.80 -6.76
CA MET A 1 -18.58 -8.67 -6.04
C MET A 1 -18.91 -7.99 -4.72
N GLN A 2 -18.56 -8.59 -3.58
CA GLN A 2 -18.70 -7.92 -2.28
C GLN A 2 -17.65 -6.81 -2.20
N SER A 3 -17.97 -5.69 -1.54
CA SER A 3 -16.97 -4.63 -1.33
C SER A 3 -15.92 -5.07 -0.31
N ILE A 4 -14.72 -4.47 -0.34
CA ILE A 4 -13.68 -4.84 0.63
C ILE A 4 -14.12 -4.62 2.08
N VAL A 5 -14.97 -3.61 2.31
CA VAL A 5 -15.53 -3.30 3.63
C VAL A 5 -16.42 -4.45 4.13
N GLN A 6 -17.25 -5.02 3.25
CA GLN A 6 -18.09 -6.17 3.59
C GLN A 6 -17.27 -7.43 3.81
N GLU A 7 -16.20 -7.63 3.04
CA GLU A 7 -15.31 -8.77 3.16
C GLU A 7 -14.56 -8.74 4.50
N ILE A 8 -13.97 -7.60 4.87
CA ILE A 8 -13.28 -7.41 6.15
C ILE A 8 -14.25 -7.57 7.33
N ALA A 9 -15.46 -7.01 7.24
CA ALA A 9 -16.48 -7.18 8.27
C ALA A 9 -16.86 -8.65 8.45
N SER A 10 -17.07 -9.37 7.34
CA SER A 10 -17.40 -10.81 7.38
C SER A 10 -16.24 -11.64 7.95
N ALA A 11 -14.99 -11.29 7.64
CA ALA A 11 -13.81 -11.93 8.23
C ALA A 11 -13.73 -11.71 9.74
N ALA A 12 -13.98 -10.48 10.21
CA ALA A 12 -14.00 -10.17 11.64
C ALA A 12 -15.08 -10.97 12.40
N GLU A 13 -16.26 -11.14 11.80
CA GLU A 13 -17.34 -11.98 12.34
C GLU A 13 -16.95 -13.46 12.40
N ARG A 14 -16.38 -14.02 11.33
CA ARG A 14 -15.91 -15.42 11.29
C ARG A 14 -14.84 -15.70 12.35
N LEU A 15 -13.94 -14.74 12.56
CA LEU A 15 -12.88 -14.80 13.57
C LEU A 15 -13.37 -14.55 15.01
N CYS A 16 -14.65 -14.22 15.20
CA CYS A 16 -15.24 -13.87 16.49
C CYS A 16 -14.46 -12.74 17.20
N LEU A 17 -14.00 -11.73 16.44
CA LEU A 17 -13.26 -10.60 17.01
C LEU A 17 -14.19 -9.69 17.82
N ASP A 18 -13.62 -9.01 18.83
CA ASP A 18 -14.34 -7.97 19.53
C ASP A 18 -14.72 -6.83 18.57
N ARG A 19 -15.88 -6.20 18.77
CA ARG A 19 -16.37 -5.11 17.90
C ARG A 19 -15.44 -3.91 17.86
N SER A 20 -14.60 -3.72 18.89
CA SER A 20 -13.60 -2.66 18.95
C SER A 20 -12.27 -3.04 18.27
N ALA A 21 -12.07 -4.30 17.88
CA ALA A 21 -10.83 -4.75 17.25
C ALA A 21 -10.66 -4.26 15.82
N VAL A 22 -11.77 -3.99 15.12
CA VAL A 22 -11.80 -3.48 13.75
C VAL A 22 -12.77 -2.31 13.70
N VAL A 23 -12.24 -1.09 13.67
CA VAL A 23 -13.04 0.14 13.59
C VAL A 23 -12.98 0.68 12.17
N VAL A 24 -14.09 0.61 11.44
CA VAL A 24 -14.23 1.30 10.15
C VAL A 24 -14.34 2.80 10.42
N LEU A 25 -13.46 3.62 9.83
CA LEU A 25 -13.52 5.06 10.04
C LEU A 25 -14.66 5.70 9.23
N ALA A 26 -15.21 6.78 9.77
CA ALA A 26 -16.18 7.59 9.04
C ALA A 26 -15.54 8.15 7.76
N GLN A 27 -16.36 8.39 6.73
CA GLN A 27 -15.88 8.78 5.40
C GLN A 27 -14.91 9.98 5.45
N GLU A 28 -15.26 11.04 6.17
CA GLU A 28 -14.43 12.25 6.28
C GLU A 28 -13.05 11.96 6.93
N ASP A 29 -13.02 11.14 7.98
CA ASP A 29 -11.77 10.74 8.64
C ASP A 29 -10.94 9.82 7.73
N SER A 30 -11.59 8.86 7.08
CA SER A 30 -10.97 7.95 6.11
C SER A 30 -10.32 8.73 4.97
N GLU A 31 -11.02 9.71 4.39
CA GLU A 31 -10.50 10.59 3.34
C GLU A 31 -9.29 11.38 3.83
N ARG A 32 -9.39 12.04 4.98
CA ARG A 32 -8.30 12.81 5.55
C ARG A 32 -7.05 11.97 5.74
N ILE A 33 -7.19 10.76 6.28
CA ILE A 33 -6.07 9.85 6.54
C ILE A 33 -5.49 9.33 5.22
N TYR A 34 -6.34 8.89 4.30
CA TYR A 34 -5.95 8.44 2.96
C TYR A 34 -5.07 9.50 2.27
N TRP A 35 -5.53 10.75 2.21
CA TRP A 35 -4.79 11.84 1.57
C TRP A 35 -3.52 12.22 2.33
N SER A 36 -3.52 12.14 3.66
CA SER A 36 -2.33 12.42 4.48
C SER A 36 -1.24 11.36 4.25
N ALA A 37 -1.62 10.08 4.19
CA ALA A 37 -0.72 8.97 3.89
C ALA A 37 -0.18 9.06 2.46
N LEU A 38 -1.06 9.34 1.48
CA LEU A 38 -0.66 9.55 0.09
C LEU A 38 0.35 10.70 0.00
N GLN A 39 0.06 11.86 0.59
CA GLN A 39 0.97 13.01 0.58
C GLN A 39 2.32 12.70 1.23
N ARG A 40 2.33 11.94 2.33
CA ARG A 40 3.52 11.59 3.09
C ARG A 40 4.40 10.59 2.34
N PHE A 41 3.81 9.54 1.79
CA PHE A 41 4.55 8.37 1.31
C PHE A 41 4.60 8.24 -0.20
N VAL A 42 3.66 8.83 -0.95
CA VAL A 42 3.48 8.64 -2.39
C VAL A 42 3.71 9.96 -3.16
N GLY A 43 4.39 9.87 -4.30
CA GLY A 43 4.68 11.01 -5.15
C GLY A 43 3.41 11.72 -5.67
N PRO A 44 3.54 12.90 -6.29
CA PRO A 44 2.41 13.66 -6.82
C PRO A 44 1.72 13.02 -8.03
N GLU A 45 2.18 11.84 -8.47
CA GLU A 45 1.57 11.12 -9.58
C GLU A 45 0.32 10.41 -9.09
N ASP A 46 -0.79 10.59 -9.80
CA ASP A 46 -2.00 9.79 -9.58
C ASP A 46 -1.69 8.34 -9.94
N ARG A 47 -1.59 7.51 -8.90
CA ARG A 47 -1.18 6.11 -9.01
C ARG A 47 -2.15 5.29 -8.18
N ARG A 48 -2.79 4.34 -8.86
CA ARG A 48 -3.62 3.32 -8.23
C ARG A 48 -2.79 2.55 -7.19
N TRP A 49 -1.68 1.98 -7.62
CA TRP A 49 -0.77 1.24 -6.73
C TRP A 49 0.29 2.16 -6.14
N TRP A 50 0.20 2.44 -4.84
CA TRP A 50 1.10 3.39 -4.16
C TRP A 50 2.55 2.90 -4.19
N TRP A 51 2.75 1.58 -4.15
CA TRP A 51 4.07 0.96 -4.12
C TRP A 51 4.90 1.18 -5.39
N GLU A 52 4.30 1.62 -6.49
CA GLU A 52 5.02 2.01 -7.71
C GLU A 52 5.69 3.39 -7.62
N ALA A 53 5.29 4.22 -6.64
CA ALA A 53 5.60 5.65 -6.63
C ALA A 53 5.93 6.20 -5.23
N PHE A 54 6.51 5.38 -4.36
CA PHE A 54 6.97 5.85 -3.06
C PHE A 54 7.99 6.99 -3.18
N ARG A 55 7.82 8.03 -2.34
CA ARG A 55 8.64 9.24 -2.33
C ARG A 55 10.03 9.00 -1.77
N GLU A 56 10.09 8.17 -0.74
CA GLU A 56 11.30 7.88 0.00
C GLU A 56 11.77 6.46 -0.32
N PRO A 57 13.09 6.21 -0.29
CA PRO A 57 13.59 4.86 -0.32
C PRO A 57 13.00 4.04 0.83
N GLY A 58 12.84 2.76 0.56
CA GLY A 58 12.47 1.76 1.56
C GLY A 58 13.13 0.43 1.23
N VAL A 59 12.75 -0.61 1.96
CA VAL A 59 13.23 -1.97 1.71
C VAL A 59 12.07 -2.85 1.30
N SER A 60 12.35 -3.82 0.45
CA SER A 60 11.36 -4.83 0.08
C SER A 60 11.92 -6.24 0.15
N LEU A 61 11.06 -7.17 0.52
CA LEU A 61 11.39 -8.58 0.65
C LEU A 61 10.30 -9.42 -0.01
N THR A 62 10.71 -10.31 -0.92
CA THR A 62 9.81 -11.31 -1.50
C THR A 62 9.68 -12.51 -0.57
N PHE A 63 8.44 -12.87 -0.22
CA PHE A 63 8.12 -14.07 0.55
C PHE A 63 7.70 -15.19 -0.41
N VAL A 64 8.55 -16.23 -0.53
CA VAL A 64 8.37 -17.31 -1.53
C VAL A 64 7.11 -18.15 -1.25
N ASP A 65 6.68 -18.21 0.00
CA ASP A 65 5.46 -18.87 0.44
C ASP A 65 4.19 -18.03 0.23
N GLY A 66 4.31 -16.74 -0.12
CA GLY A 66 3.17 -15.82 -0.23
C GLY A 66 2.52 -15.48 1.10
N ASP A 67 3.21 -15.71 2.21
CA ASP A 67 2.71 -15.52 3.57
C ASP A 67 3.31 -14.28 4.24
N GLY A 68 3.63 -13.22 3.46
CA GLY A 68 4.20 -11.98 3.95
C GLY A 68 3.33 -11.32 5.03
N TRP A 69 2.03 -11.33 4.82
CA TRP A 69 0.99 -10.87 5.75
C TRP A 69 1.08 -11.50 7.14
N ARG A 70 1.54 -12.76 7.26
CA ARG A 70 1.73 -13.42 8.57
C ARG A 70 2.83 -12.78 9.40
N LYS A 71 3.75 -12.05 8.77
CA LYS A 71 4.92 -11.42 9.41
C LYS A 71 4.67 -9.97 9.81
N LEU A 72 3.53 -9.38 9.45
CA LEU A 72 3.22 -7.99 9.82
C LEU A 72 3.39 -7.72 11.33
N PRO A 73 2.94 -8.59 12.26
CA PRO A 73 3.08 -8.34 13.70
C PRO A 73 4.54 -8.23 14.15
N SER A 74 5.49 -8.92 13.48
CA SER A 74 6.91 -8.83 13.80
C SER A 74 7.64 -7.70 13.07
N ILE A 75 7.10 -7.24 11.94
CA ILE A 75 7.68 -6.15 11.14
C ILE A 75 7.39 -4.78 11.78
N VAL A 76 6.22 -4.59 12.38
CA VAL A 76 5.85 -3.31 13.01
C VAL A 76 6.49 -3.13 14.41
N PRO A 77 6.62 -1.90 14.92
CA PRO A 77 7.23 -1.65 16.23
C PRO A 77 6.47 -2.27 17.41
N SER A 78 5.14 -2.21 17.36
CA SER A 78 4.22 -2.82 18.31
C SER A 78 3.10 -3.53 17.54
N ALA A 79 2.93 -4.82 17.84
CA ALA A 79 1.96 -5.68 17.18
C ALA A 79 0.50 -5.36 17.61
N SER A 80 0.34 -4.86 18.84
CA SER A 80 -0.94 -4.57 19.49
C SER A 80 -1.40 -3.13 19.36
N ASP A 81 -0.49 -2.19 19.07
CA ASP A 81 -0.86 -0.78 18.97
C ASP A 81 -1.76 -0.55 17.75
N PRO A 82 -2.75 0.36 17.85
CA PRO A 82 -3.61 0.68 16.73
C PRO A 82 -2.83 1.37 15.62
N VAL A 83 -3.04 0.90 14.40
CA VAL A 83 -2.50 1.47 13.16
C VAL A 83 -3.65 1.82 12.22
N TRP A 84 -3.37 2.61 11.20
CA TRP A 84 -4.30 2.72 10.09
C TRP A 84 -4.06 1.57 9.12
N PHE A 85 -5.12 0.81 8.84
CA PHE A 85 -5.15 -0.21 7.83
C PHE A 85 -5.95 0.30 6.64
N ILE A 86 -5.30 0.46 5.49
CA ILE A 86 -5.89 0.98 4.26
C ILE A 86 -5.99 -0.18 3.29
N ALA A 87 -7.22 -0.61 2.96
CA ALA A 87 -7.44 -1.76 2.09
C ALA A 87 -7.77 -1.31 0.67
N GLU A 88 -7.04 -1.80 -0.33
CA GLU A 88 -7.34 -1.44 -1.71
C GLU A 88 -8.68 -1.99 -2.15
N ASP A 89 -9.48 -1.14 -2.80
CA ASP A 89 -10.71 -1.51 -3.49
C ASP A 89 -10.77 -0.73 -4.79
N ASP A 90 -10.82 -1.44 -5.91
CA ASP A 90 -10.75 -0.82 -7.22
C ASP A 90 -12.07 -0.27 -7.74
N GLN A 91 -13.14 -0.47 -6.97
CA GLN A 91 -14.45 0.11 -7.23
C GLN A 91 -14.64 1.44 -6.51
N LEU A 92 -13.72 1.82 -5.61
CA LEU A 92 -13.82 3.04 -4.81
C LEU A 92 -12.85 4.12 -5.30
N PRO A 93 -13.26 5.41 -5.27
CA PRO A 93 -12.38 6.51 -5.65
C PRO A 93 -11.23 6.72 -4.66
N GLN A 94 -11.36 6.19 -3.45
CA GLN A 94 -10.36 6.19 -2.39
C GLN A 94 -10.51 4.92 -1.56
N TYR A 95 -9.42 4.51 -0.91
CA TYR A 95 -9.41 3.28 -0.13
C TYR A 95 -10.03 3.48 1.26
N PRO A 96 -10.90 2.55 1.70
CA PRO A 96 -11.44 2.59 3.05
C PRO A 96 -10.32 2.41 4.07
N VAL A 97 -10.38 3.21 5.14
CA VAL A 97 -9.44 3.16 6.25
C VAL A 97 -10.11 2.56 7.48
N PHE A 98 -9.40 1.62 8.08
CA PHE A 98 -9.76 0.97 9.32
C PHE A 98 -8.73 1.31 10.38
N GLU A 99 -9.14 1.33 11.64
CA GLU A 99 -8.25 1.30 12.78
C GLU A 99 -8.28 -0.10 13.40
N MET A 100 -7.11 -0.73 13.46
CA MET A 100 -6.91 -2.05 14.04
C MET A 100 -5.42 -2.24 14.38
N SER A 101 -5.07 -3.29 15.13
CA SER A 101 -3.67 -3.65 15.36
C SER A 101 -3.10 -4.48 14.21
N ALA A 102 -1.76 -4.57 14.11
CA ALA A 102 -1.13 -5.41 13.10
C ALA A 102 -1.45 -6.91 13.28
N GLU A 103 -1.64 -7.37 14.52
CA GLU A 103 -2.11 -8.73 14.82
C GLU A 103 -3.51 -9.00 14.26
N VAL A 104 -4.42 -8.03 14.41
CA VAL A 104 -5.78 -8.13 13.87
C VAL A 104 -5.75 -8.09 12.35
N ALA A 105 -4.99 -7.15 11.76
CA ALA A 105 -4.83 -7.05 10.31
C ALA A 105 -4.35 -8.38 9.69
N ALA A 106 -3.30 -9.00 10.26
CA ALA A 106 -2.79 -10.28 9.78
C ALA A 106 -3.86 -11.39 9.81
N LYS A 107 -4.66 -11.48 10.89
CA LYS A 107 -5.76 -12.47 10.96
C LYS A 107 -6.84 -12.20 9.92
N ILE A 108 -7.24 -10.94 9.75
CA ILE A 108 -8.25 -10.53 8.77
C ILE A 108 -7.80 -10.88 7.35
N ILE A 109 -6.58 -10.52 6.96
CA ILE A 109 -6.04 -10.82 5.63
C ILE A 109 -6.09 -12.32 5.35
N GLY A 110 -5.72 -13.16 6.33
CA GLY A 110 -5.76 -14.63 6.20
C GLY A 110 -7.17 -15.23 6.02
N GLU A 111 -8.22 -14.46 6.29
CA GLU A 111 -9.63 -14.87 6.20
C GLU A 111 -10.39 -14.23 5.02
N CYS A 112 -9.71 -13.42 4.23
CA CYS A 112 -10.26 -12.69 3.10
C CYS A 112 -9.77 -13.26 1.75
N TYR A 113 -10.55 -13.06 0.70
CA TYR A 113 -10.05 -13.23 -0.67
C TYR A 113 -9.05 -12.11 -1.01
N GLY A 114 -7.85 -12.49 -1.46
CA GLY A 114 -6.66 -11.61 -1.50
C GLY A 114 -6.87 -10.21 -2.11
N PHE A 115 -6.25 -9.23 -1.48
CA PHE A 115 -6.25 -7.80 -1.85
C PHE A 115 -4.94 -7.15 -1.40
N GLU A 116 -4.58 -6.00 -1.99
CA GLU A 116 -3.42 -5.21 -1.54
C GLU A 116 -3.82 -4.27 -0.39
N TYR A 117 -2.88 -3.97 0.50
CA TYR A 117 -3.16 -3.17 1.69
C TYR A 117 -1.95 -2.37 2.16
N TYR A 118 -2.20 -1.37 3.00
CA TYR A 118 -1.18 -0.55 3.65
C TYR A 118 -1.44 -0.46 5.15
N LEU A 119 -0.46 -0.83 5.97
CA LEU A 119 -0.41 -0.49 7.39
C LEU A 119 0.39 0.80 7.54
N VAL A 120 -0.19 1.77 8.22
CA VAL A 120 0.41 3.09 8.41
C VAL A 120 0.38 3.48 9.88
N ALA A 121 1.52 3.94 10.38
CA ALA A 121 1.62 4.50 11.73
C ALA A 121 0.66 5.68 11.92
N LYS A 122 0.06 5.82 13.09
CA LYS A 122 -0.85 6.95 13.42
C LYS A 122 -0.17 8.32 13.37
N ASP A 123 1.15 8.36 13.46
CA ASP A 123 1.98 9.57 13.34
C ASP A 123 2.62 9.72 11.95
N LEU A 124 2.28 8.85 10.99
CA LEU A 124 2.83 8.81 9.64
C LEU A 124 4.37 8.62 9.60
N SER A 125 4.96 8.04 10.64
CA SER A 125 6.41 7.78 10.71
C SER A 125 6.85 6.58 9.85
N TRP A 126 5.95 5.63 9.59
CA TRP A 126 6.25 4.45 8.78
C TRP A 126 5.02 3.92 8.03
N LEU A 127 5.30 3.14 6.97
CA LEU A 127 4.32 2.42 6.16
C LEU A 127 4.84 1.01 5.84
N VAL A 128 3.96 0.01 5.88
CA VAL A 128 4.22 -1.36 5.40
C VAL A 128 3.09 -1.78 4.47
N CYS A 129 3.40 -2.38 3.34
CA CYS A 129 2.39 -2.98 2.44
C CYS A 129 2.84 -4.33 1.92
N GLU A 130 1.90 -5.13 1.44
CA GLU A 130 2.17 -6.32 0.62
C GLU A 130 1.49 -6.15 -0.74
N THR A 131 2.23 -6.45 -1.80
CA THR A 131 1.74 -6.41 -3.18
C THR A 131 1.25 -7.79 -3.63
N HIS A 132 0.46 -7.83 -4.69
CA HIS A 132 0.03 -9.06 -5.35
C HIS A 132 1.19 -9.92 -5.93
N HIS A 133 2.44 -9.46 -5.83
CA HIS A 133 3.65 -10.21 -6.19
C HIS A 133 4.32 -10.90 -4.99
N ASN A 134 3.63 -11.02 -3.84
CA ASN A 134 4.19 -11.54 -2.58
C ASN A 134 5.42 -10.75 -2.11
N VAL A 135 5.41 -9.45 -2.38
CA VAL A 135 6.48 -8.53 -1.98
C VAL A 135 5.96 -7.66 -0.86
N VAL A 136 6.59 -7.78 0.31
CA VAL A 136 6.37 -6.84 1.40
C VAL A 136 7.32 -5.67 1.25
N CYS A 137 6.79 -4.46 1.27
CA CYS A 137 7.55 -3.22 1.24
C CYS A 137 7.43 -2.53 2.60
N ALA A 138 8.53 -1.96 3.08
CA ALA A 138 8.56 -1.18 4.32
C ALA A 138 9.30 0.14 4.09
N ILE A 139 8.72 1.22 4.61
CA ILE A 139 9.26 2.58 4.56
C ILE A 139 9.27 3.14 5.98
N GLY A 140 10.42 3.65 6.39
CA GLY A 140 10.65 4.21 7.71
C GLY A 140 11.53 3.31 8.56
N ALA A 141 12.50 3.91 9.23
CA ALA A 141 13.55 3.20 9.97
C ALA A 141 13.01 2.19 11.00
N ALA A 142 11.84 2.47 11.58
CA ALA A 142 11.21 1.63 12.60
C ALA A 142 10.77 0.25 12.08
N VAL A 143 10.49 0.12 10.78
CA VAL A 143 9.99 -1.10 10.14
C VAL A 143 10.98 -1.71 9.15
N GLU A 144 11.86 -0.90 8.54
CA GLU A 144 12.84 -1.37 7.54
C GLU A 144 13.79 -2.41 8.14
N GLY A 145 14.40 -2.13 9.29
CA GLY A 145 15.34 -3.07 9.93
C GLY A 145 14.66 -4.40 10.29
N ARG A 146 13.43 -4.34 10.79
CA ARG A 146 12.64 -5.52 11.17
C ARG A 146 12.26 -6.37 9.96
N LEU A 147 11.89 -5.74 8.84
CA LEU A 147 11.66 -6.47 7.59
C LEU A 147 12.94 -7.20 7.12
N LEU A 148 14.10 -6.57 7.24
CA LEU A 148 15.39 -7.17 6.87
C LEU A 148 15.79 -8.36 7.76
N GLU A 149 15.38 -8.40 9.04
CA GLU A 149 15.61 -9.56 9.91
C GLU A 149 14.94 -10.84 9.39
N HIS A 150 13.87 -10.70 8.60
CA HIS A 150 13.21 -11.82 7.94
C HIS A 150 13.96 -12.31 6.69
N ALA A 151 14.87 -11.52 6.12
CA ALA A 151 15.72 -11.94 5.01
C ALA A 151 16.84 -12.91 5.47
N VAL A 152 17.15 -12.93 6.77
CA VAL A 152 18.35 -13.57 7.34
C VAL A 152 18.03 -14.89 8.06
N GLN A 153 16.77 -15.34 8.10
CA GLN A 153 16.40 -16.55 8.85
C GLN A 153 17.11 -17.81 8.29
N PRO A 154 17.98 -18.49 9.06
CA PRO A 154 18.58 -19.76 8.66
C PRO A 154 17.51 -20.85 8.69
N PHE A 155 17.37 -21.56 7.59
CA PHE A 155 16.51 -22.75 7.50
C PHE A 155 17.09 -23.84 8.43
N ALA A 156 16.37 -24.21 9.49
CA ALA A 156 16.69 -25.42 10.25
C ALA A 156 16.32 -26.63 9.38
N PRO A 157 17.26 -27.53 9.06
CA PRO A 157 16.97 -28.64 8.17
C PRO A 157 16.06 -29.66 8.89
N ALA A 158 14.82 -29.79 8.42
CA ALA A 158 14.16 -31.09 8.46
C ALA A 158 14.78 -31.92 7.33
N ASP A 159 15.56 -32.93 7.71
CA ASP A 159 16.01 -34.03 6.86
C ASP A 159 16.77 -33.65 5.58
N GLY A 160 18.07 -33.37 5.75
CA GLY A 160 19.10 -33.99 4.90
C GLY A 160 19.22 -33.59 3.42
N PHE A 161 18.59 -32.52 2.93
CA PHE A 161 18.86 -32.00 1.59
C PHE A 161 18.79 -30.46 1.55
N ALA A 162 19.93 -29.80 1.33
CA ALA A 162 20.00 -28.34 1.28
C ALA A 162 19.52 -27.81 -0.08
N VAL A 163 18.29 -27.28 -0.13
CA VAL A 163 17.85 -26.36 -1.18
C VAL A 163 17.73 -24.97 -0.57
N ARG A 164 18.54 -24.02 -1.06
CA ARG A 164 18.38 -22.60 -0.71
C ARG A 164 17.07 -22.10 -1.31
N ARG A 165 16.07 -21.75 -0.50
CA ARG A 165 15.00 -20.82 -0.92
C ARG A 165 15.43 -19.43 -0.49
N ALA A 166 15.82 -18.60 -1.46
CA ALA A 166 16.26 -17.23 -1.21
C ALA A 166 15.08 -16.27 -1.30
N CYS A 167 14.86 -15.46 -0.26
CA CYS A 167 14.15 -14.19 -0.43
C CYS A 167 15.09 -13.24 -1.21
N THR A 168 14.57 -12.53 -2.20
CA THR A 168 15.36 -11.56 -2.95
C THR A 168 15.20 -10.19 -2.30
N LEU A 169 16.30 -9.57 -1.89
CA LEU A 169 16.31 -8.23 -1.34
C LEU A 169 16.20 -7.20 -2.48
N GLY A 170 15.19 -6.34 -2.41
CA GLY A 170 15.06 -5.16 -3.26
C GLY A 170 15.31 -3.89 -2.45
N VAL A 171 16.08 -2.96 -3.02
CA VAL A 171 16.06 -1.56 -2.56
C VAL A 171 15.02 -0.83 -3.40
N LEU A 172 14.00 -0.26 -2.77
CA LEU A 172 13.05 0.62 -3.44
C LEU A 172 13.78 1.92 -3.77
N ASN A 173 14.18 2.08 -5.03
CA ASN A 173 14.93 3.25 -5.47
C ASN A 173 13.95 4.39 -5.77
N ALA A 174 13.91 5.42 -4.92
CA ALA A 174 13.33 6.71 -5.30
C ALA A 174 14.03 7.18 -6.59
N ARG A 175 13.26 7.44 -7.65
CA ARG A 175 13.80 7.69 -9.00
C ARG A 175 14.89 8.78 -8.97
N ARG A 176 16.03 8.46 -9.59
CA ARG A 176 17.07 9.43 -9.99
C ARG A 176 16.45 10.55 -10.84
N PRO A 177 16.79 11.83 -10.61
CA PRO A 177 16.40 12.88 -11.53
C PRO A 177 17.23 12.79 -12.82
N GLY A 178 16.55 12.75 -13.96
CA GLY A 178 17.10 13.14 -15.25
C GLY A 178 17.74 12.04 -16.10
N ARG A 179 16.99 11.58 -17.11
CA ARG A 179 17.56 11.42 -18.45
C ARG A 179 16.78 12.29 -19.42
N ARG A 180 17.38 13.41 -19.81
CA ARG A 180 16.97 14.16 -21.00
C ARG A 180 17.22 13.25 -22.21
N ASN A 181 16.18 12.99 -22.99
CA ASN A 181 16.32 12.36 -24.30
C ASN A 181 16.72 13.46 -25.31
N PRO A 182 17.77 13.29 -26.12
CA PRO A 182 18.17 14.28 -27.10
C PRO A 182 17.25 14.23 -28.34
N LEU A 183 16.81 15.42 -28.75
CA LEU A 183 16.55 15.88 -30.12
C LEU A 183 16.08 14.84 -31.16
N VAL A 184 14.82 14.96 -31.58
CA VAL A 184 14.41 14.63 -32.96
C VAL A 184 13.80 15.88 -33.58
N GLN A 185 14.54 16.47 -34.52
CA GLN A 185 14.08 17.51 -35.45
C GLN A 185 13.23 16.86 -36.56
N GLY A 186 12.18 17.55 -37.02
CA GLY A 186 11.51 17.21 -38.28
C GLY A 186 10.04 17.63 -38.35
N GLN A 187 9.79 18.88 -38.76
CA GLN A 187 8.48 19.40 -39.18
C GLN A 187 8.08 18.84 -40.57
N PRO A 188 6.80 18.88 -41.04
CA PRO A 188 6.17 20.15 -41.40
C PRO A 188 4.64 20.30 -41.19
N ARG A 189 4.25 21.57 -41.30
CA ARG A 189 2.93 22.21 -41.15
C ARG A 189 1.86 21.70 -42.13
N ARG A 190 0.58 21.70 -41.69
CA ARG A 190 -0.65 22.11 -42.43
C ARG A 190 -1.73 22.50 -41.39
N THR A 191 -2.03 23.78 -41.19
CA THR A 191 -3.16 24.58 -41.74
C THR A 191 -4.56 24.04 -41.43
N GLY A 192 -5.38 24.82 -40.70
CA GLY A 192 -6.85 24.75 -40.76
C GLY A 192 -7.57 25.16 -39.46
N VAL A 193 -7.68 26.47 -39.18
CA VAL A 193 -8.92 27.30 -39.13
C VAL A 193 -9.67 27.32 -37.78
N ASP A 194 -9.82 28.55 -37.27
CA ASP A 194 -10.62 29.05 -36.13
C ASP A 194 -12.12 28.68 -36.15
N TYR A 195 -12.77 28.69 -34.98
CA TYR A 195 -13.80 29.72 -34.67
C TYR A 195 -14.32 29.59 -33.21
N THR A 196 -14.09 30.67 -32.45
CA THR A 196 -15.00 31.35 -31.49
C THR A 196 -15.61 30.64 -30.27
N ARG A 197 -15.32 31.29 -29.13
CA ARG A 197 -16.10 31.40 -27.88
C ARG A 197 -17.60 31.62 -28.09
N SER A 198 -18.40 31.07 -27.18
CA SER A 198 -19.51 31.78 -26.51
C SER A 198 -19.96 31.03 -25.25
N ALA A 199 -19.91 31.71 -24.11
CA ALA A 199 -20.66 31.38 -22.90
C ALA A 199 -22.05 32.05 -22.97
N PRO A 200 -23.03 31.63 -22.14
CA PRO A 200 -24.08 32.54 -21.73
C PRO A 200 -24.07 32.85 -20.23
N ALA A 201 -24.51 34.09 -19.99
CA ALA A 201 -24.56 34.82 -18.74
C ALA A 201 -25.72 34.37 -17.82
N SER A 202 -25.48 34.57 -16.52
CA SER A 202 -26.38 35.09 -15.48
C SER A 202 -27.89 34.84 -15.55
N LEU A 203 -28.42 34.32 -14.45
CA LEU A 203 -29.77 34.65 -13.96
C LEU A 203 -29.67 35.00 -12.46
N ARG A 204 -30.05 36.25 -12.14
CA ARG A 204 -30.56 36.67 -10.83
C ARG A 204 -31.96 37.23 -11.08
N CYS A 205 -32.95 36.60 -10.46
CA CYS A 205 -34.04 37.17 -9.68
C CYS A 205 -34.63 36.02 -8.87
#